data_AF-A0AAE7B9X0-F1
#
_entry.id   AF-A0AAE7B9X0-F1
#
_cell.length_a   1.000
_cell.length_b   1.000
_cell.length_c   1.000
_cell.angle_alpha   90.00
_cell.angle_beta   90.00
_cell.angle_gamma   90.00
#
_symmetry.space_group_name_H-M   'P 1'
#
loop_
_entity.id
_entity.type
_entity.pdbx_description
1 polymer ?
#
loop_
_entity_poly.entity_id
_entity_poly.type
_entity_poly.pdbx_seq_one_letter_code
_entity_poly.pdbx_strand_id
1 'polypeptide(L)'
;MEKNSFTLIETLISITFLSVVISGFIYSTYHDETNQKNYMLLNNLENSFSTKNYTNFLKTTQNLQVTINEEHTENIVVSKYQFENENIKVFKYEK
;
A
#
# COMPACT_ATOMS: atom_id res chain seq x y z
N MET A 1 -30.89 -47.90 -7.70
CA MET A 1 -30.48 -46.67 -8.40
C MET A 1 -30.37 -45.47 -7.46
N GLU A 2 -31.17 -45.39 -6.39
CA GLU A 2 -31.15 -44.28 -5.41
C GLU A 2 -29.82 -44.12 -4.64
N LYS A 3 -29.13 -45.22 -4.27
CA LYS A 3 -27.85 -45.14 -3.53
C LYS A 3 -26.77 -44.34 -4.28
N ASN A 4 -26.67 -44.49 -5.60
CA ASN A 4 -25.69 -43.73 -6.40
C ASN A 4 -26.02 -42.24 -6.46
N SER A 5 -27.31 -41.86 -6.43
CA SER A 5 -27.72 -40.45 -6.41
C SER A 5 -27.37 -39.77 -5.08
N PHE A 6 -27.44 -40.49 -3.95
CA PHE A 6 -26.99 -39.96 -2.66
C PHE A 6 -25.49 -39.74 -2.61
N THR A 7 -24.69 -40.69 -3.11
CA THR A 7 -23.23 -40.53 -3.22
C THR A 7 -22.86 -39.34 -4.11
N LEU A 8 -23.60 -39.11 -5.19
CA LEU A 8 -23.37 -37.98 -6.09
C LEU A 8 -23.61 -36.63 -5.40
N ILE A 9 -24.70 -36.51 -4.64
CA ILE A 9 -25.03 -35.30 -3.88
C ILE A 9 -23.98 -35.03 -2.80
N GLU A 10 -23.58 -36.06 -2.04
CA GLU A 10 -22.53 -35.95 -1.03
C GLU A 10 -21.21 -35.46 -1.66
N THR A 11 -20.83 -36.03 -2.79
CA THR A 11 -19.63 -35.62 -3.55
C THR A 11 -19.72 -34.15 -3.99
N LEU A 12 -20.86 -33.71 -4.49
CA LEU A 12 -21.11 -32.32 -4.89
C LEU A 12 -20.99 -31.35 -3.71
N ILE A 13 -21.57 -31.71 -2.57
CA ILE A 13 -21.47 -30.93 -1.33
C ILE A 13 -20.02 -30.85 -0.87
N SER A 14 -19.28 -31.97 -0.85
CA SER A 14 -17.87 -32.00 -0.45
C SER A 14 -16.99 -31.13 -1.35
N ILE A 15 -17.17 -31.19 -2.67
CA ILE A 15 -16.41 -30.36 -3.61
C ILE A 15 -16.76 -28.88 -3.44
N THR A 16 -18.04 -28.57 -3.19
CA THR A 16 -18.48 -27.19 -2.95
C THR A 16 -17.84 -26.63 -1.67
N PHE A 17 -17.87 -27.39 -0.58
CA PHE A 17 -17.20 -26.99 0.67
C PHE A 17 -15.71 -26.80 0.49
N LEU A 18 -15.04 -27.74 -0.19
CA LEU A 18 -13.61 -27.64 -0.47
C LEU A 18 -13.29 -26.39 -1.29
N SER A 19 -14.11 -26.06 -2.28
CA SER A 19 -13.93 -24.87 -3.11
C SER A 19 -14.03 -23.58 -2.28
N VAL A 20 -15.04 -23.48 -1.40
CA VAL A 20 -15.20 -22.33 -0.50
C VAL A 20 -13.99 -22.17 0.42
N VAL A 21 -13.50 -23.27 1.01
CA VAL A 21 -12.32 -23.25 1.88
C VAL A 21 -11.09 -22.75 1.13
N ILE A 22 -10.81 -23.31 -0.06
CA ILE A 22 -9.66 -22.89 -0.88
C ILE A 22 -9.76 -21.42 -1.26
N SER A 23 -10.94 -20.95 -1.70
CA SER A 23 -11.15 -19.53 -2.03
C SER A 23 -10.90 -18.61 -0.84
N GLY A 24 -11.31 -19.01 0.37
CA GLY A 24 -11.02 -18.27 1.60
C GLY A 24 -9.52 -18.12 1.88
N PHE A 25 -8.76 -19.20 1.74
CA PHE A 25 -7.30 -19.17 1.92
C PHE A 25 -6.58 -18.32 0.86
N ILE A 26 -7.00 -18.41 -0.41
CA ILE A 26 -6.42 -17.59 -1.48
C ILE A 26 -6.66 -16.10 -1.21
N TYR A 27 -7.88 -15.73 -0.80
CA TYR A 27 -8.20 -14.34 -0.48
C TYR A 27 -7.38 -13.81 0.70
N SER A 28 -7.25 -14.60 1.78
CA SER A 28 -6.45 -14.23 2.95
C SER A 28 -4.99 -14.00 2.58
N THR A 29 -4.38 -14.92 1.84
CA THR A 29 -2.95 -14.87 1.47
C THR A 29 -2.65 -13.71 0.52
N TYR A 30 -3.55 -13.40 -0.41
CA TYR A 30 -3.40 -12.27 -1.33
C TYR A 30 -3.31 -10.91 -0.59
N HIS A 31 -4.15 -10.72 0.42
CA HIS A 31 -4.13 -9.52 1.23
C HIS A 31 -2.87 -9.42 2.10
N ASP A 32 -2.40 -10.54 2.64
CA ASP A 32 -1.15 -10.58 3.41
C ASP A 32 0.07 -10.22 2.54
N GLU A 33 0.17 -10.75 1.32
CA GLU A 33 1.28 -10.42 0.41
C GLU A 33 1.29 -8.94 0.01
N THR A 34 0.12 -8.38 -0.29
CA THR A 34 0.00 -6.97 -0.70
C THR A 34 0.36 -6.04 0.45
N ASN A 35 -0.12 -6.34 1.66
CA ASN A 35 0.21 -5.59 2.86
C ASN A 35 1.71 -5.67 3.18
N GLN A 36 2.31 -6.85 3.03
CA GLN A 36 3.75 -7.03 3.23
C GLN A 36 4.57 -6.21 2.24
N LYS A 37 4.21 -6.21 0.94
CA LYS A 37 4.88 -5.39 -0.09
C LYS A 37 4.79 -3.90 0.23
N ASN A 38 3.61 -3.42 0.62
CA ASN A 38 3.41 -2.02 0.99
C ASN A 38 4.22 -1.64 2.24
N TYR A 39 4.30 -2.52 3.24
CA TYR A 39 5.13 -2.29 4.44
C TYR A 39 6.63 -2.20 4.08
N MET A 40 7.13 -3.12 3.27
CA MET A 40 8.52 -3.08 2.80
C MET A 40 8.80 -1.80 2.00
N LEU A 41 7.86 -1.37 1.15
CA LEU A 41 7.96 -0.12 0.42
C LEU A 41 8.00 1.08 1.36
N LEU A 42 7.13 1.15 2.37
CA LEU A 42 7.14 2.21 3.38
C LEU A 42 8.47 2.29 4.13
N ASN A 43 9.00 1.14 4.57
CA ASN A 43 10.29 1.09 5.26
C ASN A 43 11.43 1.59 4.36
N ASN A 44 11.42 1.25 3.06
CA ASN A 44 12.41 1.75 2.12
C ASN A 44 12.28 3.27 1.88
N LEU A 45 11.04 3.79 1.80
CA LEU A 45 10.77 5.22 1.66
C LEU A 45 11.23 6.00 2.90
N GLU A 46 10.94 5.48 4.10
CA GLU A 46 11.42 6.03 5.37
C GLU A 46 12.95 6.08 5.39
N ASN A 47 13.61 4.96 5.06
CA ASN A 47 15.06 4.90 5.02
C ASN A 47 15.66 5.89 4.01
N SER A 48 14.99 6.09 2.87
CA SER A 48 15.40 7.09 1.86
C SER A 48 15.35 8.51 2.43
N PHE A 49 14.34 8.82 3.25
CA PHE A 49 14.24 10.12 3.93
C PHE A 49 15.29 10.32 5.04
N SER A 50 15.63 9.27 5.77
CA SER A 50 16.65 9.29 6.82
C SER A 50 18.06 9.42 6.24
N THR A 51 18.35 8.69 5.15
CA THR A 51 19.65 8.71 4.47
C THR A 51 19.80 9.87 3.47
N LYS A 52 18.73 10.65 3.26
CA LYS A 52 18.64 11.72 2.24
C LYS A 52 18.94 11.24 0.81
N ASN A 53 18.67 9.97 0.52
CA ASN A 53 18.81 9.42 -0.81
C ASN A 53 17.46 9.50 -1.54
N TYR A 54 17.30 10.51 -2.40
CA TYR A 54 16.04 10.81 -3.08
C TYR A 54 16.03 10.42 -4.57
N THR A 55 16.90 9.51 -5.03
CA THR A 55 17.02 9.16 -6.46
C THR A 55 15.69 8.72 -7.10
N ASN A 56 14.83 8.04 -6.32
CA ASN A 56 13.53 7.56 -6.79
C ASN A 56 12.37 8.53 -6.54
N PHE A 57 12.65 9.78 -6.17
CA PHE A 57 11.64 10.80 -5.89
C PHE A 57 11.63 11.87 -6.98
N LEU A 58 10.43 12.34 -7.30
CA LEU A 58 10.27 13.52 -8.13
C LEU A 58 10.67 14.76 -7.31
N LYS A 59 11.76 15.43 -7.71
CA LYS A 59 12.19 16.70 -7.13
C LYS A 59 11.55 17.86 -7.90
N THR A 60 10.84 18.73 -7.18
CA THR A 60 10.31 19.99 -7.71
C THR A 60 10.68 21.15 -6.80
N THR A 61 10.85 22.34 -7.36
CA THR A 61 11.02 23.56 -6.55
C THR A 61 9.64 24.17 -6.31
N GLN A 62 9.34 24.49 -5.05
CA GLN A 62 8.09 25.16 -4.67
C GLN A 62 8.36 26.37 -3.80
N ASN A 63 7.51 27.38 -3.94
CA ASN A 63 7.49 28.53 -3.04
C ASN A 63 6.35 28.30 -2.03
N LEU A 64 6.71 28.10 -0.77
CA LEU A 64 5.75 27.87 0.30
C LEU A 64 5.55 29.14 1.11
N GLN A 65 4.30 29.51 1.31
CA GLN A 65 3.92 30.52 2.28
C GLN A 65 3.84 29.87 3.66
N VAL A 66 4.64 30.33 4.60
CA VAL A 66 4.68 29.81 5.98
C VAL A 66 4.34 30.95 6.93
N THR A 67 3.40 30.68 7.83
CA THR A 67 3.07 31.58 8.95
C THR A 67 3.91 31.19 10.16
N ILE A 68 4.78 32.08 10.61
CA ILE A 68 5.64 31.90 11.76
C ILE A 68 4.97 32.58 12.96
N ASN A 69 4.77 31.83 14.04
CA ASN A 69 4.20 32.31 15.30
C ASN A 69 2.86 33.04 15.16
N GLU A 70 2.05 32.69 14.16
CA GLU A 70 0.74 33.31 13.85
C GLU A 70 0.78 34.82 13.51
N GLU A 71 1.96 35.44 13.49
CA GLU A 71 2.11 36.89 13.32
C GLU A 71 2.74 37.30 11.98
N HIS A 72 3.71 36.53 11.49
CA HIS A 72 4.46 36.87 10.29
C HIS A 72 4.31 35.80 9.22
N THR A 73 4.11 36.23 7.98
CA THR A 73 4.00 35.34 6.83
C THR A 73 5.20 35.54 5.91
N GLU A 74 5.94 34.47 5.65
CA GLU A 74 7.10 34.48 4.76
C GLU A 74 6.91 33.51 3.60
N ASN A 75 7.48 33.86 2.45
CA ASN A 75 7.57 32.97 1.31
C ASN A 75 8.96 32.36 1.27
N ILE A 76 9.05 31.03 1.43
CA ILE A 76 10.30 30.30 1.37
C ILE A 76 10.34 29.40 0.13
N VAL A 77 11.42 29.51 -0.64
CA VAL A 77 11.69 28.59 -1.74
C VAL A 77 12.30 27.32 -1.17
N VAL A 78 11.67 26.19 -1.44
CA VAL A 78 12.10 24.86 -0.95
C VAL A 78 12.12 23.85 -2.09
N SER A 79 12.91 22.79 -1.91
CA SER A 79 12.83 21.59 -2.72
C SER A 79 11.78 20.64 -2.14
N LYS A 80 10.82 20.21 -2.95
CA LYS A 80 9.87 19.14 -2.65
C LYS A 80 10.33 17.85 -3.30
N TYR A 81 10.50 16.81 -2.50
CA TYR A 81 10.72 15.44 -2.95
C TYR A 81 9.42 14.65 -2.77
N GLN A 82 8.90 14.05 -3.83
CA GLN A 82 7.62 13.33 -3.80
C GLN A 82 7.73 11.94 -4.42
N PHE A 83 7.13 10.95 -3.76
CA PHE A 83 6.88 9.61 -4.29
C PHE A 83 5.37 9.36 -4.25
N GLU A 84 4.82 8.78 -5.32
CA GLU A 84 3.39 8.50 -5.45
C GLU A 84 3.17 7.26 -6.32
N ASN A 85 2.32 6.35 -5.84
CA ASN A 85 1.76 5.24 -6.59
C ASN A 85 0.28 5.04 -6.19
N GLU A 86 -0.34 3.94 -6.63
CA GLU A 86 -1.75 3.64 -6.37
C GLU A 86 -2.10 3.52 -4.87
N ASN A 87 -1.14 3.14 -4.02
CA ASN A 87 -1.38 2.84 -2.60
C ASN A 87 -0.76 3.87 -1.64
N ILE A 88 0.30 4.57 -2.06
CA ILE A 88 1.15 5.36 -1.18
C ILE A 88 1.53 6.67 -1.86
N LYS A 89 1.31 7.76 -1.14
CA LYS A 89 1.79 9.10 -1.48
C LYS A 89 2.53 9.70 -0.30
N VAL A 90 3.81 10.02 -0.50
CA VAL A 90 4.65 10.68 0.52
C VAL A 90 5.43 11.82 -0.10
N PHE A 91 5.65 12.87 0.68
CA PHE A 91 6.46 14.00 0.25
C PHE A 91 7.19 14.63 1.43
N LYS A 92 8.31 15.29 1.13
CA LYS A 92 9.12 16.04 2.08
C LYS A 92 9.59 17.34 1.45
N TYR A 93 9.56 18.41 2.23
CA TYR A 93 10.17 19.68 1.87
C TYR A 93 11.54 19.80 2.54
N GLU A 94 12.56 20.23 1.79
CA GLU A 94 13.90 20.52 2.29
C GLU A 94 14.35 21.88 1.72
N LYS A 95 14.87 22.75 2.59
CA LYS A 95 15.37 24.07 2.23
C LYS A 95 16.82 23.98 1.76
#